data_AF-A0A914PQ81-F1
#
_entry.id   AF-A0A914PQ81-F1
#
_cell.length_a   1.000
_cell.length_b   1.000
_cell.length_c   1.000
_cell.angle_alpha   90.00
_cell.angle_beta   90.00
_cell.angle_gamma   90.00
#
_symmetry.space_group_name_H-M   'P 1'
#
loop_
_entity.id
_entity.type
_entity.pdbx_description
1 polymer ?
#
loop_
_entity_poly.entity_id
_entity_poly.type
_entity_poly.pdbx_seq_one_letter_code
_entity_poly.pdbx_strand_id
1 'polypeptide(L)'
;MTEVENNVPTLSNSCTNCGKDAVLKCPKCVQMKLPAAYYCGQECFKSTWNIHKMVHNLPDSKALSNLFPNYSYSGKLFAYPQTPKRQVPASIPRPDYADDPRGIAHEERRVKKGDILVLNDEEIEGMRVAGRLGREVLDEAAKAIAIGVTTDEIDRIVHEACIERECYPSPLNYYNFPKSCCTSVNEMVCHGIPDLRPLENGDLCNVDVTVYHGGYQLW
;
A
#
# COMPACT_ATOMS: atom_id res chain seq x y z
N MET A 1 -21.20 49.00 -16.11
CA MET A 1 -19.88 48.93 -15.44
C MET A 1 -20.08 48.27 -14.10
N THR A 2 -19.92 46.95 -14.04
CA THR A 2 -19.56 46.20 -12.82
C THR A 2 -18.83 44.97 -13.34
N GLU A 3 -17.51 45.03 -13.26
CA GLU A 3 -16.62 43.94 -13.62
C GLU A 3 -16.91 42.76 -12.69
N VAL A 4 -17.20 41.60 -13.28
CA VAL A 4 -17.24 40.32 -12.56
C VAL A 4 -15.79 39.91 -12.40
N GLU A 5 -15.23 40.08 -11.20
CA GLU A 5 -13.92 39.57 -10.86
C GLU A 5 -13.91 38.05 -11.04
N ASN A 6 -13.14 37.60 -12.04
CA ASN A 6 -12.83 36.19 -12.26
C ASN A 6 -12.05 35.66 -11.07
N ASN A 7 -12.75 35.07 -10.11
CA ASN A 7 -12.13 34.37 -8.99
C ASN A 7 -11.59 33.02 -9.49
N VAL A 8 -10.39 33.07 -10.09
CA VAL A 8 -9.61 31.88 -10.42
C VAL A 8 -9.33 31.14 -9.10
N PRO A 9 -9.66 29.84 -8.96
CA PRO A 9 -9.32 29.11 -7.75
C PRO A 9 -7.79 29.12 -7.61
N THR A 10 -7.26 29.86 -6.65
CA THR A 10 -5.86 29.77 -6.27
C THR A 10 -5.63 28.34 -5.79
N LEU A 11 -4.92 27.53 -6.59
CA LEU A 11 -4.40 26.22 -6.19
C LEU A 11 -3.74 26.40 -4.82
N SER A 12 -4.40 25.91 -3.76
CA SER A 12 -3.83 25.98 -2.42
C SER A 12 -2.56 25.12 -2.44
N ASN A 13 -1.40 25.77 -2.34
CA ASN A 13 -0.13 25.08 -2.23
C ASN A 13 -0.03 24.51 -0.82
N SER A 14 -0.67 23.37 -0.56
CA SER A 14 -0.61 22.70 0.73
C SER A 14 0.66 21.87 0.85
N CYS A 15 1.22 21.83 2.06
CA CYS A 15 2.42 21.08 2.36
C CYS A 15 2.15 19.59 2.21
N THR A 16 2.95 18.93 1.37
CA THR A 16 2.88 17.49 1.11
C THR A 16 3.01 16.65 2.40
N ASN A 17 3.69 17.16 3.43
CA ASN A 17 3.84 16.45 4.70
C ASN A 17 2.69 16.70 5.69
N CYS A 18 2.32 17.97 5.92
CA CYS A 18 1.45 18.35 7.05
C CYS A 18 0.16 19.10 6.66
N GLY A 19 -0.08 19.30 5.36
CA GLY A 19 -1.29 19.95 4.85
C GLY A 19 -1.37 21.47 5.04
N LYS A 20 -0.48 22.08 5.84
CA LYS A 20 -0.42 23.55 6.03
C LYS A 20 -0.02 24.28 4.76
N ASP A 21 -0.30 25.58 4.67
CA ASP A 21 0.17 26.41 3.56
C ASP A 21 1.69 26.30 3.37
N ALA A 22 2.08 26.12 2.11
CA ALA A 22 3.44 25.84 1.70
C ALA A 22 3.93 26.82 0.64
N VAL A 23 5.14 27.30 0.85
CA VAL A 23 5.82 28.26 -0.02
C VAL A 23 7.07 27.69 -0.68
N LEU A 24 7.63 26.61 -0.14
CA LEU A 24 8.81 25.96 -0.67
C LEU A 24 8.41 24.87 -1.66
N LYS A 25 9.09 24.81 -2.81
CA LYS A 25 8.91 23.76 -3.83
C LYS A 25 10.09 22.80 -3.79
N CYS A 26 9.86 21.53 -4.08
CA CYS A 26 10.96 20.60 -4.34
C CYS A 26 11.73 21.05 -5.60
N PRO A 27 13.04 21.37 -5.50
CA PRO A 27 13.80 21.90 -6.62
C PRO A 27 13.95 20.86 -7.75
N LYS A 28 14.03 19.57 -7.40
CA LYS A 28 14.17 18.49 -8.38
C LYS A 28 12.86 18.23 -9.14
N CYS A 29 11.69 18.37 -8.51
CA CYS A 29 10.40 18.34 -9.24
C CYS A 29 10.33 19.45 -10.29
N VAL A 30 10.71 20.68 -9.91
CA VAL A 30 10.73 21.83 -10.82
C VAL A 30 11.73 21.59 -11.97
N GLN A 31 12.93 21.10 -11.66
CA GLN A 31 13.96 20.78 -12.65
C GLN A 31 13.49 19.70 -13.65
N MET A 32 12.81 18.67 -13.16
CA MET A 32 12.31 17.55 -13.98
C MET A 32 10.96 17.85 -14.65
N LYS A 33 10.42 19.07 -14.48
CA LYS A 33 9.10 19.50 -14.98
C LYS A 33 7.96 18.58 -14.53
N LEU A 34 8.10 17.99 -13.34
CA LEU A 34 7.06 17.20 -12.67
C LEU A 34 6.10 18.14 -11.93
N PRO A 35 4.88 17.68 -11.57
CA PRO A 35 4.04 18.38 -10.61
C PRO A 35 4.85 18.71 -9.34
N ALA A 36 4.88 19.99 -8.98
CA ALA A 36 5.72 20.46 -7.88
C ALA A 36 5.15 19.98 -6.53
N ALA A 37 5.94 19.22 -5.77
CA ALA A 37 5.64 19.00 -4.35
C ALA A 37 5.99 20.26 -3.54
N TYR A 38 5.12 20.58 -2.58
CA TYR A 38 5.21 21.80 -1.78
C TYR A 38 5.47 21.49 -0.30
N TYR A 39 6.25 22.33 0.37
CA TYR A 39 6.62 22.16 1.78
C TYR A 39 6.49 23.49 2.54
N CYS A 40 5.94 23.43 3.75
CA CYS A 40 5.82 24.61 4.62
C CYS A 40 7.17 25.03 5.22
N GLY A 41 8.15 24.13 5.25
CA GLY A 41 9.47 24.39 5.82
C GLY A 41 10.47 23.26 5.57
N GLN A 42 11.74 23.52 5.88
CA GLN A 42 12.85 22.58 5.65
C GLN A 42 12.70 21.28 6.45
N GLU A 43 12.07 21.32 7.63
CA GLU A 43 11.84 20.12 8.44
C GLU A 43 10.88 19.16 7.74
N CYS A 44 9.73 19.64 7.28
CA CYS A 44 8.76 18.83 6.52
C CYS A 44 9.36 18.29 5.20
N PHE A 45 10.26 19.06 4.57
CA PHE A 45 11.00 18.56 3.42
C PHE A 45 11.95 17.42 3.81
N LYS A 46 12.77 17.60 4.85
CA LYS A 46 13.74 16.59 5.29
C LYS A 46 13.07 15.32 5.78
N SER A 47 11.98 15.43 6.55
CA SER A 47 11.26 14.27 7.09
C SER A 47 10.65 13.39 6.01
N THR A 48 10.22 13.98 4.89
CA THR A 48 9.61 13.25 3.77
C THR A 48 10.59 12.94 2.64
N TRP A 49 11.82 13.50 2.65
CA TRP A 49 12.74 13.41 1.54
C TRP A 49 13.05 11.97 1.12
N ASN A 50 13.20 11.06 2.08
CA ASN A 50 13.49 9.65 1.79
C ASN A 50 12.40 8.97 0.97
N ILE A 51 11.16 9.42 1.11
CA ILE A 51 9.99 8.91 0.39
C ILE A 51 9.80 9.70 -0.91
N HIS A 52 9.76 11.04 -0.81
CA HIS A 52 9.50 11.91 -1.95
C HIS A 52 10.52 11.76 -3.09
N LYS A 53 11.81 11.53 -2.77
CA LYS A 53 12.85 11.35 -3.79
C LYS A 53 12.58 10.16 -4.73
N MET A 54 11.76 9.19 -4.30
CA MET A 54 11.38 8.04 -5.12
C MET A 54 10.51 8.46 -6.32
N VAL A 55 9.68 9.50 -6.15
CA VAL A 55 8.83 10.05 -7.21
C VAL A 55 9.65 10.53 -8.41
N HIS A 56 10.90 10.95 -8.18
CA HIS A 56 11.79 11.44 -9.23
C HIS A 56 12.39 10.35 -10.10
N ASN A 57 12.24 9.09 -9.70
CA ASN A 57 12.71 7.94 -10.46
C ASN A 57 11.56 7.21 -11.17
N LEU A 58 10.33 7.72 -11.09
CA LEU A 58 9.17 7.11 -11.73
C LEU A 58 9.21 7.34 -13.25
N PRO A 59 8.82 6.34 -14.06
CA PRO A 59 8.62 6.52 -15.50
C PRO A 59 7.56 7.59 -15.80
N ASP A 60 7.68 8.26 -16.95
CA ASP A 60 6.66 9.20 -17.43
C ASP A 60 5.28 8.50 -17.59
N SER A 61 4.19 9.22 -17.42
CA SER A 61 2.80 8.70 -17.45
C SER A 61 2.48 7.90 -18.73
N LYS A 62 3.06 8.30 -19.87
CA LYS A 62 2.97 7.59 -21.15
C LYS A 62 3.67 6.23 -21.17
N ALA A 63 4.74 6.08 -20.37
CA ALA A 63 5.44 4.80 -20.21
C ALA A 63 4.69 3.88 -19.23
N LEU A 64 4.02 4.44 -18.23
CA LEU A 64 3.21 3.70 -17.26
C LEU A 64 1.94 3.09 -17.89
N SER A 65 1.25 3.84 -18.76
CA SER A 65 0.10 3.32 -19.51
C SER A 65 0.44 2.13 -20.43
N ASN A 66 1.72 1.95 -20.77
CA ASN A 66 2.20 0.87 -21.64
C ASN A 66 2.53 -0.44 -20.91
N LEU A 67 2.41 -0.52 -19.57
CA LEU A 67 2.60 -1.78 -18.85
C LEU A 67 1.57 -2.85 -19.27
N PHE A 68 0.37 -2.41 -19.66
CA PHE A 68 -0.70 -3.26 -20.14
C PHE A 68 -1.26 -2.71 -21.47
N PRO A 69 -0.51 -2.83 -22.58
CA PRO A 69 -0.79 -2.09 -23.81
C PRO A 69 -2.11 -2.48 -24.50
N ASN A 70 -2.63 -3.67 -24.19
CA ASN A 70 -3.88 -4.20 -24.74
C ASN A 70 -5.04 -4.17 -23.72
N TYR A 71 -4.87 -3.53 -22.57
CA TYR A 71 -5.89 -3.40 -21.54
C TYR A 71 -6.47 -1.98 -21.55
N SER A 72 -7.79 -1.87 -21.54
CA SER A 72 -8.48 -0.59 -21.40
C SER A 72 -8.82 -0.35 -19.94
N TYR A 73 -8.18 0.64 -19.32
CA TYR A 73 -8.50 1.08 -17.97
C TYR A 73 -9.91 1.68 -17.92
N SER A 74 -10.65 1.37 -16.86
CA SER A 74 -12.01 1.89 -16.62
C SER A 74 -12.02 3.28 -15.97
N GLY A 75 -10.88 3.73 -15.45
CA GLY A 75 -10.74 4.97 -14.70
C GLY A 75 -9.44 5.72 -15.02
N LYS A 76 -8.99 6.54 -14.07
CA LYS A 76 -7.82 7.40 -14.20
C LYS A 76 -6.55 6.76 -13.63
N LEU A 77 -6.67 5.72 -12.81
CA LEU A 77 -5.56 5.00 -12.24
C LEU A 77 -4.92 4.06 -13.27
N PHE A 78 -3.59 4.02 -13.25
CA PHE A 78 -2.76 3.10 -14.00
C PHE A 78 -1.81 2.37 -13.05
N ALA A 79 -1.34 1.19 -13.45
CA ALA A 79 -0.36 0.45 -12.67
C ALA A 79 1.02 1.13 -12.73
N TYR A 80 1.76 1.06 -11.63
CA TYR A 80 3.16 1.46 -11.56
C TYR A 80 4.07 0.22 -11.41
N PRO A 81 5.38 0.34 -11.69
CA PRO A 81 6.32 -0.74 -11.43
C PRO A 81 6.30 -1.16 -9.95
N GLN A 82 6.55 -2.44 -9.70
CA GLN A 82 6.61 -3.01 -8.35
C GLN A 82 8.07 -3.26 -7.96
N THR A 83 8.40 -3.12 -6.68
CA THR A 83 9.69 -3.61 -6.16
C THR A 83 9.66 -5.14 -6.02
N PRO A 84 10.81 -5.83 -5.94
CA PRO A 84 10.86 -7.28 -5.73
C PRO A 84 10.09 -7.75 -4.49
N LYS A 85 9.68 -9.03 -4.48
CA LYS A 85 9.05 -9.65 -3.30
C LYS A 85 9.98 -9.57 -2.08
N ARG A 86 9.43 -9.19 -0.93
CA ARG A 86 10.16 -9.07 0.34
C ARG A 86 10.38 -10.46 0.95
N GLN A 87 11.47 -10.61 1.71
CA GLN A 87 11.87 -11.88 2.31
C GLN A 87 11.37 -11.98 3.75
N VAL A 88 10.76 -13.11 4.09
CA VAL A 88 10.36 -13.42 5.47
C VAL A 88 11.48 -14.24 6.12
N PRO A 89 11.94 -13.92 7.36
CA PRO A 89 12.91 -14.74 8.09
C PRO A 89 12.52 -16.22 8.20
N ALA A 90 13.50 -17.12 8.18
CA ALA A 90 13.26 -18.56 8.27
C ALA A 90 12.61 -18.99 9.59
N SER A 91 12.81 -18.21 10.66
CA SER A 91 12.27 -18.47 12.00
C SER A 91 10.76 -18.31 12.12
N ILE A 92 10.12 -17.55 11.22
CA ILE A 92 8.67 -17.30 11.27
C ILE A 92 7.93 -18.48 10.64
N PRO A 93 6.95 -19.09 11.34
CA PRO A 93 6.10 -20.14 10.78
C PRO A 93 5.37 -19.66 9.52
N ARG A 94 5.30 -20.54 8.52
CA ARG A 94 4.72 -20.24 7.20
C ARG A 94 3.44 -21.04 6.96
N PRO A 95 2.43 -20.46 6.29
CA PRO A 95 1.30 -21.22 5.76
C PRO A 95 1.75 -22.12 4.60
N ASP A 96 0.92 -23.11 4.25
CA ASP A 96 1.27 -24.16 3.28
C ASP A 96 1.57 -23.66 1.85
N TYR A 97 1.04 -22.48 1.49
CA TYR A 97 1.25 -21.85 0.18
C TYR A 97 2.52 -20.99 0.09
N ALA A 98 3.17 -20.65 1.21
CA ALA A 98 4.24 -19.65 1.22
C ALA A 98 5.43 -20.03 0.32
N ASP A 99 5.79 -21.32 0.33
CA ASP A 99 6.91 -21.87 -0.45
C ASP A 99 6.45 -22.64 -1.70
N ASP A 100 5.13 -22.73 -1.96
CA ASP A 100 4.61 -23.29 -3.20
C ASP A 100 4.94 -22.33 -4.36
N PRO A 101 5.55 -22.79 -5.47
CA PRO A 101 5.96 -21.93 -6.58
C PRO A 101 4.78 -21.28 -7.33
N ARG A 102 3.55 -21.75 -7.09
CA ARG A 102 2.30 -21.19 -7.61
C ARG A 102 1.44 -20.58 -6.50
N GLY A 103 1.90 -20.59 -5.26
CA GLY A 103 1.17 -20.04 -4.13
C GLY A 103 -0.10 -20.82 -3.79
N ILE A 104 -0.17 -22.10 -4.13
CA ILE A 104 -1.40 -22.87 -3.95
C ILE A 104 -1.58 -23.23 -2.48
N ALA A 105 -2.70 -22.78 -1.89
CA ALA A 105 -3.18 -23.24 -0.58
C ALA A 105 -3.82 -24.62 -0.74
N HIS A 106 -3.06 -25.68 -0.43
CA HIS A 106 -3.50 -27.06 -0.60
C HIS A 106 -4.53 -27.44 0.45
N GLU A 107 -4.41 -26.92 1.67
CA GLU A 107 -5.39 -27.10 2.74
C GLU A 107 -6.76 -26.58 2.33
N GLU A 108 -6.84 -25.34 1.81
CA GLU A 108 -8.10 -24.75 1.34
C GLU A 108 -8.74 -25.57 0.20
N ARG A 109 -7.93 -26.08 -0.73
CA ARG A 109 -8.43 -26.91 -1.84
C ARG A 109 -8.99 -28.27 -1.41
N ARG A 110 -8.56 -28.78 -0.25
CA ARG A 110 -9.06 -30.04 0.31
C ARG A 110 -10.39 -29.87 1.05
N VAL A 111 -10.75 -28.65 1.44
CA VAL A 111 -12.01 -28.38 2.15
C VAL A 111 -13.20 -28.66 1.23
N LYS A 112 -14.16 -29.44 1.73
CA LYS A 112 -15.41 -29.70 1.00
C LYS A 112 -16.29 -28.46 1.07
N LYS A 113 -16.87 -28.10 -0.06
CA LYS A 113 -17.80 -26.97 -0.15
C LYS A 113 -19.01 -27.19 0.76
N GLY A 114 -19.22 -26.26 1.70
CA GLY A 114 -20.36 -26.27 2.62
C GLY A 114 -20.05 -26.74 4.05
N ASP A 115 -18.86 -27.30 4.30
CA ASP A 115 -18.43 -27.62 5.67
C ASP A 115 -17.99 -26.33 6.37
N ILE A 116 -18.73 -25.93 7.41
CA ILE A 116 -18.36 -24.80 8.27
C ILE A 116 -17.62 -25.36 9.48
N LEU A 117 -16.36 -24.96 9.64
CA LEU A 117 -15.56 -25.34 10.78
C LEU A 117 -16.12 -24.66 12.05
N VAL A 118 -16.38 -25.47 13.09
CA VAL A 118 -16.74 -24.98 14.42
C VAL A 118 -15.51 -25.08 15.31
N LEU A 119 -14.98 -23.93 15.71
CA LEU A 119 -13.74 -23.84 16.48
C LEU A 119 -13.95 -24.20 17.95
N ASN A 120 -12.96 -24.86 18.55
CA ASN A 120 -12.88 -25.05 19.99
C ASN A 120 -12.27 -23.81 20.70
N ASP A 121 -12.23 -23.81 22.03
CA ASP A 121 -11.76 -22.66 22.81
C ASP A 121 -10.30 -22.24 22.53
N GLU A 122 -9.40 -23.21 22.29
CA GLU A 122 -8.00 -22.96 21.95
C GLU A 122 -7.87 -22.35 20.55
N GLU A 123 -8.60 -22.87 19.58
CA GLU A 123 -8.63 -22.34 18.21
C GLU A 123 -9.22 -20.93 18.17
N ILE A 124 -10.29 -20.68 18.93
CA ILE A 124 -10.87 -19.34 19.06
C ILE A 124 -9.83 -18.36 19.64
N GLU A 125 -9.06 -18.78 20.65
CA GLU A 125 -8.02 -17.93 21.21
C GLU A 125 -6.89 -17.66 20.21
N GLY A 126 -6.47 -18.67 19.44
CA GLY A 126 -5.55 -18.50 18.32
C GLY A 126 -6.03 -17.46 17.31
N MET A 127 -7.31 -17.53 16.94
CA MET A 127 -7.94 -16.53 16.05
C MET A 127 -8.00 -15.14 16.66
N ARG A 128 -8.26 -15.00 17.97
CA ARG A 128 -8.24 -13.69 18.66
C ARG A 128 -6.85 -13.07 18.66
N VAL A 129 -5.81 -13.88 18.91
CA VAL A 129 -4.42 -13.42 18.86
C VAL A 129 -4.06 -12.97 17.45
N ALA A 130 -4.34 -13.77 16.41
CA ALA A 130 -4.10 -13.38 15.03
C ALA A 130 -4.86 -12.09 14.65
N GLY A 131 -6.13 -11.96 15.04
CA GLY A 131 -6.94 -10.76 14.80
C GLY A 131 -6.39 -9.50 15.48
N ARG A 132 -5.93 -9.62 16.73
CA ARG A 132 -5.26 -8.51 17.44
C ARG A 132 -3.99 -8.07 16.73
N LEU A 133 -3.14 -9.03 16.34
CA LEU A 133 -1.88 -8.73 15.63
C LEU A 133 -2.16 -8.09 14.26
N GLY A 134 -3.15 -8.59 13.52
CA GLY A 134 -3.60 -7.99 12.26
C GLY A 134 -4.06 -6.55 12.44
N ARG A 135 -4.80 -6.25 13.53
CA ARG A 135 -5.19 -4.88 13.86
C ARG A 135 -3.98 -3.98 14.13
N GLU A 136 -3.03 -4.44 14.94
CA GLU A 136 -1.83 -3.67 15.26
C GLU A 136 -1.01 -3.35 14.01
N VAL A 137 -0.90 -4.30 13.06
CA VAL A 137 -0.23 -4.08 11.77
C VAL A 137 -0.99 -3.08 10.91
N LEU A 138 -2.32 -3.16 10.85
CA LEU A 138 -3.16 -2.19 10.15
C LEU A 138 -3.01 -0.79 10.73
N ASP A 139 -2.83 -0.66 12.04
CA ASP A 139 -2.55 0.62 12.71
C ASP A 139 -1.19 1.21 12.28
N GLU A 140 -0.17 0.39 12.07
CA GLU A 140 1.11 0.86 11.52
C GLU A 140 0.98 1.33 10.05
N ALA A 141 0.23 0.58 9.23
CA ALA A 141 -0.12 1.03 7.88
C ALA A 141 -0.84 2.37 7.87
N ALA A 142 -1.83 2.55 8.75
CA ALA A 142 -2.62 3.78 8.83
C ALA A 142 -1.74 5.00 9.18
N LYS A 143 -0.75 4.85 10.06
CA LYS A 143 0.21 5.92 10.39
C LYS A 143 1.10 6.32 9.22
N ALA A 144 1.33 5.42 8.27
CA ALA A 144 2.16 5.66 7.09
C ALA A 144 1.41 6.41 5.98
N ILE A 145 0.08 6.45 5.99
CA ILE A 145 -0.72 7.09 4.94
C ILE A 145 -0.47 8.60 4.93
N ALA A 146 0.17 9.09 3.87
CA ALA A 146 0.35 10.50 3.61
C ALA A 146 0.49 10.79 2.11
N ILE A 147 0.27 12.05 1.73
CA ILE A 147 0.43 12.50 0.35
C ILE A 147 1.89 12.27 -0.08
N GLY A 148 2.09 11.68 -1.25
CA GLY A 148 3.40 11.37 -1.81
C GLY A 148 4.01 10.05 -1.33
N VAL A 149 3.42 9.36 -0.36
CA VAL A 149 3.83 8.00 0.05
C VAL A 149 3.39 7.01 -1.00
N THR A 150 4.26 6.08 -1.39
CA THR A 150 3.89 5.02 -2.34
C THR A 150 3.19 3.87 -1.64
N THR A 151 2.33 3.15 -2.37
CA THR A 151 1.72 1.94 -1.81
C THR A 151 2.74 0.85 -1.52
N ASP A 152 3.84 0.77 -2.27
CA ASP A 152 4.99 -0.11 -1.98
C ASP A 152 5.69 0.21 -0.65
N GLU A 153 5.70 1.49 -0.22
CA GLU A 153 6.25 1.89 1.08
C GLU A 153 5.29 1.51 2.22
N ILE A 154 3.98 1.60 2.00
CA ILE A 154 2.97 1.08 2.94
C ILE A 154 3.15 -0.44 3.09
N ASP A 155 3.33 -1.17 1.99
CA ASP A 155 3.65 -2.61 2.01
C ASP A 155 4.93 -2.92 2.78
N ARG A 156 5.98 -2.11 2.65
CA ARG A 156 7.21 -2.26 3.44
C ARG A 156 6.91 -2.23 4.94
N ILE A 157 6.14 -1.23 5.37
CA ILE A 157 5.81 -1.00 6.77
C ILE A 157 4.92 -2.13 7.30
N VAL A 158 3.92 -2.56 6.53
CA VAL A 158 3.10 -3.72 6.86
C VAL A 158 3.96 -4.98 7.00
N HIS A 159 4.83 -5.24 6.03
CA HIS A 159 5.72 -6.39 6.04
C HIS A 159 6.59 -6.40 7.29
N GLU A 160 7.30 -5.31 7.56
CA GLU A 160 8.17 -5.17 8.74
C GLU A 160 7.40 -5.32 10.04
N ALA A 161 6.22 -4.69 10.16
CA ALA A 161 5.37 -4.81 11.33
C ALA A 161 4.88 -6.24 11.58
N CYS A 162 4.63 -7.03 10.53
CA CYS A 162 4.35 -8.47 10.63
C CYS A 162 5.58 -9.23 11.16
N ILE A 163 6.76 -8.97 10.59
CA ILE A 163 8.00 -9.66 11.00
C ILE A 163 8.34 -9.38 12.46
N GLU A 164 8.23 -8.12 12.89
CA GLU A 164 8.44 -7.69 14.29
C GLU A 164 7.50 -8.39 15.28
N ARG A 165 6.34 -8.84 14.81
CA ARG A 165 5.32 -9.55 15.58
C ARG A 165 5.38 -11.07 15.38
N GLU A 166 6.45 -11.57 14.78
CA GLU A 166 6.64 -12.99 14.49
C GLU A 166 5.49 -13.61 13.65
N CYS A 167 4.87 -12.79 12.81
CA CYS A 167 3.76 -13.17 11.94
C CYS A 167 4.22 -13.26 10.48
N TYR A 168 3.62 -14.17 9.72
CA TYR A 168 3.73 -14.18 8.27
C TYR A 168 2.63 -13.28 7.65
N PRO A 169 2.94 -12.38 6.71
CA PRO A 169 1.92 -11.60 6.00
C PRO A 169 1.18 -12.50 4.99
N SER A 170 -0.03 -12.95 5.32
CA SER A 170 -0.76 -13.98 4.56
C SER A 170 -0.94 -13.70 3.07
N PRO A 171 -1.16 -12.46 2.58
CA PRO A 171 -1.25 -12.21 1.15
C PRO A 171 0.03 -12.58 0.38
N LEU A 172 1.19 -12.58 1.06
CA LEU A 172 2.46 -12.85 0.41
C LEU A 172 2.50 -14.26 -0.17
N ASN A 173 2.69 -14.34 -1.47
CA ASN A 173 2.70 -15.55 -2.27
C ASN A 173 1.38 -16.34 -2.30
N TYR A 174 0.30 -15.89 -1.65
CA TYR A 174 -1.01 -16.54 -1.76
C TYR A 174 -1.51 -16.45 -3.21
N TYR A 175 -1.66 -17.59 -3.89
CA TYR A 175 -1.91 -17.68 -5.33
C TYR A 175 -0.99 -16.78 -6.18
N ASN A 176 0.29 -16.71 -5.80
CA ASN A 176 1.32 -15.86 -6.41
C ASN A 176 1.14 -14.35 -6.23
N PHE A 177 0.25 -13.89 -5.35
CA PHE A 177 0.16 -12.48 -5.01
C PHE A 177 1.53 -11.97 -4.50
N PRO A 178 2.05 -10.84 -5.03
CA PRO A 178 3.48 -10.55 -4.91
C PRO A 178 3.87 -9.70 -3.69
N LYS A 179 2.89 -9.28 -2.87
CA LYS A 179 3.07 -8.31 -1.80
C LYS A 179 2.45 -8.79 -0.49
N SER A 180 2.74 -8.10 0.59
CA SER A 180 2.39 -8.48 1.98
C SER A 180 1.02 -7.97 2.40
N CYS A 181 0.46 -7.00 1.68
CA CYS A 181 -0.90 -6.47 1.85
C CYS A 181 -1.51 -6.09 0.50
N CYS A 182 -2.81 -5.79 0.50
CA CYS A 182 -3.45 -5.12 -0.64
C CYS A 182 -3.60 -3.63 -0.35
N THR A 183 -3.40 -2.79 -1.37
CA THR A 183 -3.63 -1.35 -1.32
C THR A 183 -4.51 -0.95 -2.49
N SER A 184 -5.79 -0.65 -2.23
CA SER A 184 -6.79 -0.41 -3.26
C SER A 184 -7.20 1.06 -3.23
N VAL A 185 -6.76 1.81 -4.25
CA VAL A 185 -6.98 3.26 -4.34
C VAL A 185 -8.16 3.57 -5.26
N ASN A 186 -9.04 4.48 -4.85
CA ASN A 186 -10.17 5.03 -5.62
C ASN A 186 -11.04 3.96 -6.33
N GLU A 187 -10.96 3.84 -7.66
CA GLU A 187 -11.75 2.89 -8.44
C GLU A 187 -11.29 1.42 -8.36
N MET A 188 -10.17 1.16 -7.67
CA MET A 188 -9.75 -0.22 -7.38
C MET A 188 -10.67 -0.82 -6.31
N VAL A 189 -11.44 -1.84 -6.68
CA VAL A 189 -12.41 -2.48 -5.77
C VAL A 189 -11.72 -3.22 -4.63
N CYS A 190 -10.76 -4.09 -4.95
CA CYS A 190 -9.96 -4.85 -4.00
C CYS A 190 -8.69 -5.38 -4.68
N HIS A 191 -7.81 -6.00 -3.89
CA HIS A 191 -6.59 -6.67 -4.36
C HIS A 191 -5.65 -5.79 -5.19
N GLY A 192 -5.66 -4.47 -4.96
CA GLY A 192 -4.65 -3.59 -5.54
C GLY A 192 -3.27 -4.00 -5.06
N ILE A 193 -2.33 -4.18 -6.00
CA ILE A 193 -0.97 -4.59 -5.68
C ILE A 193 -0.16 -3.35 -5.31
N PRO A 194 0.47 -3.30 -4.12
CA PRO A 194 1.42 -2.26 -3.76
C PRO A 194 2.48 -2.03 -4.85
N ASP A 195 2.59 -0.78 -5.30
CA ASP A 195 3.47 -0.36 -6.38
C ASP A 195 4.07 1.02 -6.10
N LEU A 196 4.85 1.53 -7.05
CA LEU A 196 5.55 2.80 -6.90
C LEU A 196 4.65 4.05 -7.13
N ARG A 197 3.32 3.90 -7.22
CA ARG A 197 2.40 5.04 -7.32
C ARG A 197 2.39 5.83 -6.01
N PRO A 198 2.73 7.13 -6.01
CA PRO A 198 2.52 7.97 -4.84
C PRO A 198 1.03 8.26 -4.64
N LEU A 199 0.57 8.24 -3.38
CA LEU A 199 -0.77 8.70 -3.01
C LEU A 199 -0.92 10.20 -3.27
N GLU A 200 -2.07 10.59 -3.80
CA GLU A 200 -2.40 11.98 -4.12
C GLU A 200 -3.41 12.56 -3.13
N ASN A 201 -3.43 13.89 -2.99
CA ASN A 201 -4.41 14.55 -2.14
C ASN A 201 -5.83 14.31 -2.67
N GLY A 202 -6.71 13.78 -1.83
CA GLY A 202 -8.08 13.41 -2.21
C GLY A 202 -8.25 11.95 -2.62
N ASP A 203 -7.17 11.16 -2.70
CA ASP A 203 -7.27 9.72 -2.86
C ASP A 203 -7.96 9.08 -1.63
N LEU A 204 -8.79 8.07 -1.90
CA LEU A 204 -9.24 7.11 -0.90
C LEU A 204 -8.42 5.83 -1.08
N CYS A 205 -7.74 5.38 -0.02
CA CYS A 205 -6.92 4.16 -0.06
C CYS A 205 -7.40 3.17 0.99
N ASN A 206 -7.93 2.02 0.56
CA ASN A 206 -8.12 0.86 1.42
C ASN A 206 -6.77 0.14 1.57
N VAL A 207 -6.44 -0.26 2.80
CA VAL A 207 -5.33 -1.18 3.09
C VAL A 207 -5.92 -2.43 3.72
N ASP A 208 -5.65 -3.56 3.11
CA ASP A 208 -6.12 -4.87 3.55
C ASP A 208 -4.96 -5.69 4.10
N VAL A 209 -5.07 -6.08 5.37
CA VAL A 209 -4.01 -6.72 6.15
C VAL A 209 -4.54 -8.04 6.69
N THR A 210 -3.86 -9.12 6.33
CA THR A 210 -4.06 -10.44 6.91
C THR A 210 -2.72 -10.97 7.43
N VAL A 211 -2.72 -11.50 8.64
CA VAL A 211 -1.54 -12.11 9.27
C VAL A 211 -1.80 -13.58 9.55
N TYR A 212 -0.76 -14.40 9.41
CA TYR A 212 -0.72 -15.78 9.83
C TYR A 212 0.17 -15.91 11.06
N HIS A 213 -0.41 -16.40 12.15
CA HIS A 213 0.30 -16.58 13.42
C HIS A 213 -0.23 -17.82 14.14
N GLY A 214 0.67 -18.69 14.58
CA GLY A 214 0.33 -19.87 15.38
C GLY A 214 -0.61 -20.87 14.69
N GLY A 215 -0.67 -20.90 13.36
CA GLY A 215 -1.61 -21.75 12.61
C GLY A 215 -2.90 -21.06 12.16
N TYR A 216 -3.12 -19.81 12.56
CA TYR A 216 -4.40 -19.11 12.38
C TYR A 216 -4.25 -17.84 11.54
N GLN A 217 -5.26 -17.53 10.74
CA GLN A 217 -5.36 -16.31 9.94
C GLN A 217 -6.83 -15.90 9.72
N LEU A 218 -7.06 -14.60 9.50
CA LEU A 218 -8.37 -13.99 9.27
C LEU A 218 -8.37 -13.22 7.95
N TRP A 219 -9.03 -13.77 6.94
CA TRP A 219 -9.29 -13.09 5.67
C TRP A 219 -10.32 -11.97 5.83
#